data_AF-A0AA95DXZ1-F1
#
_entry.id   AF-A0AA95DXZ1-F1
#
_cell.length_a   1.000
_cell.length_b   1.000
_cell.length_c   1.000
_cell.angle_alpha   90.00
_cell.angle_beta   90.00
_cell.angle_gamma   90.00
#
_symmetry.space_group_name_H-M   'P 1'
#
loop_
_entity.id
_entity.type
_entity.pdbx_description
1 polymer ?
#
loop_
_entity_poly.entity_id
_entity_poly.type
_entity_poly.pdbx_seq_one_letter_code
_entity_poly.pdbx_strand_id
1 'polypeptide(L)'
;MNDSNHWQKLAQYPTNLLAETHAIYLQNNGINVQTQLVDLMGLNTGGVLWVAPEDVEQARALLDNIDDTSQLADDDLVDNNDSAKLQ
;
A
#
# COMPACT_ATOMS: atom_id res chain seq x y z
N MET A 1 -20.82 25.08 -2.59
CA MET A 1 -19.91 24.91 -1.44
C MET A 1 -18.51 24.87 -2.01
N ASN A 2 -17.57 25.62 -1.43
CA ASN A 2 -16.19 25.64 -1.88
C ASN A 2 -15.47 24.56 -1.09
N ASP A 3 -15.65 23.30 -1.50
CA ASP A 3 -14.97 22.13 -0.95
C ASP A 3 -13.50 22.26 -1.34
N SER A 4 -12.81 23.12 -0.59
CA SER A 4 -11.39 23.32 -0.71
C SER A 4 -10.75 21.95 -0.52
N ASN A 5 -9.95 21.53 -1.51
CA ASN A 5 -9.18 20.29 -1.56
C ASN A 5 -8.33 20.11 -0.29
N HIS A 6 -8.95 19.74 0.83
CA HIS A 6 -8.30 19.58 2.12
C HIS A 6 -7.84 18.13 2.25
N TRP A 7 -6.84 17.79 1.44
CA TRP A 7 -6.12 16.53 1.57
C TRP A 7 -5.73 16.27 3.03
N GLN A 8 -6.13 15.13 3.56
CA GLN A 8 -5.88 14.70 4.93
C GLN A 8 -4.67 13.77 4.95
N LYS A 9 -3.77 13.96 5.92
CA LYS A 9 -2.62 13.06 6.11
C LYS A 9 -3.14 11.68 6.52
N LEU A 10 -2.81 10.67 5.73
CA LEU A 10 -3.18 9.28 6.00
C LEU A 10 -2.10 8.56 6.79
N ALA A 11 -0.89 8.47 6.22
CA ALA A 11 0.21 7.68 6.76
C ALA A 11 1.58 8.28 6.37
N GLN A 12 2.63 7.90 7.09
CA GLN A 12 4.01 8.27 6.81
C GLN A 12 4.90 7.03 6.86
N TYR A 13 5.76 6.90 5.86
CA TYR A 13 6.60 5.72 5.66
C TYR A 13 8.09 6.09 5.72
N PRO A 14 8.95 5.17 6.21
CA PRO A 14 10.39 5.38 6.32
C PRO A 14 11.15 5.26 4.98
N THR A 15 10.54 4.69 3.94
CA THR A 15 11.16 4.54 2.61
C THR A 15 10.21 4.96 1.50
N ASN A 16 10.78 5.41 0.38
CA ASN A 16 10.01 5.79 -0.81
C ASN A 16 9.24 4.57 -1.36
N LEU A 17 9.91 3.42 -1.42
CA LEU A 17 9.33 2.16 -1.89
C LEU A 17 8.07 1.77 -1.11
N LEU A 18 8.08 1.89 0.22
CA LEU A 18 6.92 1.52 1.03
C LEU A 18 5.77 2.52 0.85
N ALA A 19 6.08 3.81 0.76
CA ALA A 19 5.09 4.84 0.45
C ALA A 19 4.43 4.59 -0.91
N GLU A 20 5.22 4.31 -1.95
CA GLU A 20 4.73 4.04 -3.30
C GLU A 20 3.92 2.74 -3.36
N THR A 21 4.38 1.69 -2.70
CA THR A 21 3.68 0.40 -2.66
C THR A 21 2.29 0.54 -2.04
N HIS A 22 2.18 1.21 -0.89
CA HIS A 22 0.90 1.43 -0.23
C HIS A 22 0.02 2.43 -1.00
N ALA A 23 0.60 3.42 -1.68
CA ALA A 23 -0.15 4.29 -2.58
C ALA A 23 -0.78 3.51 -3.75
N ILE A 24 -0.02 2.64 -4.41
CA ILE A 24 -0.51 1.80 -5.51
C ILE A 24 -1.63 0.86 -5.01
N TYR A 25 -1.45 0.24 -3.85
CA TYR A 25 -2.49 -0.60 -3.25
C TYR A 25 -3.79 0.19 -3.02
N LEU A 26 -3.71 1.40 -2.48
CA LEU A 26 -4.88 2.27 -2.28
C LEU A 26 -5.53 2.67 -3.61
N GLN A 27 -4.74 3.05 -4.63
CA GLN A 27 -5.25 3.40 -5.96
C GLN A 27 -5.99 2.23 -6.61
N ASN A 28 -5.45 1.02 -6.50
CA ASN A 28 -6.08 -0.20 -7.02
C ASN A 28 -7.42 -0.52 -6.32
N ASN A 29 -7.63 -0.01 -5.11
CA ASN A 29 -8.87 -0.12 -4.35
C ASN A 29 -9.78 1.11 -4.50
N GLY A 30 -9.51 1.97 -5.49
CA GLY A 30 -10.35 3.12 -5.84
C GLY A 30 -10.15 4.35 -4.95
N ILE A 31 -9.13 4.36 -4.09
CA ILE A 31 -8.82 5.52 -3.24
C ILE A 31 -7.99 6.53 -4.02
N ASN A 32 -8.41 7.80 -4.00
CA ASN A 32 -7.61 8.89 -4.56
C ASN A 32 -6.53 9.31 -3.56
N VAL A 33 -5.26 9.05 -3.90
CA VAL A 33 -4.12 9.27 -3.00
C VAL A 33 -3.07 10.19 -3.64
N GLN A 34 -2.55 11.13 -2.86
CA GLN A 34 -1.36 11.90 -3.17
C GLN A 34 -0.17 11.41 -2.36
N THR A 35 0.94 11.15 -3.04
CA THR A 35 2.19 10.73 -2.44
C THR A 35 3.18 11.87 -2.46
N GLN A 36 3.67 12.27 -1.29
CA GLN A 36 4.77 13.21 -1.15
C GLN A 36 6.02 12.45 -0.70
N LEU A 37 6.92 12.18 -1.64
CA LEU A 37 8.21 11.54 -1.33
C LEU A 37 9.18 12.54 -0.71
N VAL A 38 9.99 12.05 0.21
CA VAL A 38 11.07 12.79 0.86
C VAL A 38 12.39 12.28 0.30
N ASP A 39 13.13 13.17 -0.36
CA ASP A 39 14.49 12.92 -0.80
C ASP A 39 15.46 13.78 0.02
N LEU A 40 16.47 13.13 0.62
CA LEU A 40 17.55 13.80 1.32
C LEU A 40 18.85 13.54 0.56
N MET A 41 19.16 14.43 -0.39
CA MET A 41 20.40 14.39 -1.17
C MET A 41 20.60 13.04 -1.90
N GLY A 42 19.56 12.53 -2.57
CA GLY A 42 19.59 11.25 -3.26
C GLY A 42 19.35 10.03 -2.37
N LEU A 43 19.06 10.24 -1.07
CA LEU A 43 18.61 9.18 -0.17
C LEU A 43 17.07 9.13 -0.16
N ASN A 44 16.54 7.98 -0.59
CA ASN A 44 15.13 7.61 -0.49
C ASN A 44 14.73 7.48 0.99
N THR A 45 14.20 8.55 1.58
CA THR A 45 14.05 8.70 3.04
C THR A 45 12.62 8.72 3.52
N GLY A 46 11.66 8.39 2.65
CA GLY A 46 10.29 8.14 3.05
C GLY A 46 9.25 8.80 2.17
N GLY A 47 8.02 8.72 2.61
CA GLY A 47 6.92 9.42 1.96
C GLY A 47 5.74 9.60 2.88
N VAL A 48 4.93 10.61 2.58
CA VAL A 48 3.66 10.86 3.24
C VAL A 48 2.55 10.62 2.24
N LEU A 49 1.54 9.86 2.64
CA LEU A 49 0.32 9.68 1.87
C LEU A 49 -0.76 10.63 2.38
N TRP A 50 -1.47 11.23 1.44
CA TRP A 50 -2.59 12.11 1.66
C TRP A 50 -3.79 11.61 0.87
N VAL A 51 -4.99 11.71 1.42
CA VAL A 51 -6.24 11.31 0.75
C VAL A 51 -7.30 12.40 0.89
N ALA A 52 -8.37 12.32 0.10
CA ALA A 52 -9.52 13.19 0.30
C ALA A 52 -10.18 12.91 1.67
N PRO A 53 -10.77 13.90 2.35
CA PRO A 53 -11.41 13.72 3.66
C PRO A 53 -12.41 12.55 3.71
N GLU A 54 -13.19 12.39 2.64
CA GLU A 54 -14.18 11.33 2.47
C GLU A 54 -13.57 9.92 2.40
N ASP A 55 -12.32 9.80 1.97
CA ASP A 55 -11.63 8.53 1.76
C ASP A 55 -10.81 8.08 2.99
N VAL A 56 -10.64 8.94 4.02
CA VAL A 56 -9.72 8.68 5.14
C VAL A 56 -10.04 7.38 5.88
N GLU A 57 -11.30 7.16 6.23
CA GLU A 57 -11.70 5.98 7.01
C GLU A 57 -11.52 4.70 6.20
N GLN A 58 -11.94 4.70 4.94
CA GLN A 58 -11.78 3.55 4.05
C GLN A 58 -10.30 3.26 3.77
N ALA A 59 -9.50 4.29 3.50
CA ALA A 59 -8.08 4.14 3.23
C ALA A 59 -7.32 3.59 4.45
N ARG A 60 -7.68 4.02 5.67
CA ARG A 60 -7.10 3.44 6.90
C ARG A 60 -7.46 1.98 7.06
N ALA A 61 -8.73 1.63 6.90
CA ALA A 61 -9.18 0.24 7.01
C ALA A 61 -8.46 -0.66 5.98
N LEU A 62 -8.25 -0.19 4.76
CA LEU A 62 -7.47 -0.91 3.74
C LEU A 62 -6.02 -1.13 4.17
N LEU A 63 -5.35 -0.10 4.70
CA LEU A 63 -3.96 -0.23 5.17
C LEU A 63 -3.83 -1.14 6.39
N ASP A 64 -4.75 -1.05 7.35
CA ASP A 64 -4.73 -1.88 8.56
C ASP A 64 -4.88 -3.38 8.22
N ASN A 65 -5.60 -3.72 7.15
CA ASN A 65 -5.73 -5.11 6.68
C ASN A 65 -4.47 -5.65 5.99
N ILE A 66 -3.52 -4.81 5.55
CA ILE A 66 -2.28 -5.28 4.92
C ILE A 66 -1.44 -6.09 5.92
N ASP A 67 -1.36 -5.64 7.17
CA ASP A 67 -0.60 -6.35 8.22
C ASP A 67 -1.16 -7.76 8.48
N ASP A 68 -2.49 -7.93 8.41
CA ASP A 68 -3.16 -9.23 8.57
C ASP A 68 -2.99 -10.16 7.35
N THR A 69 -2.77 -9.62 6.15
CA THR A 69 -2.54 -10.44 4.94
C THR A 69 -1.16 -11.11 4.89
N SER A 70 -0.26 -10.82 5.84
CA SER A 70 0.98 -11.58 6.04
C SER A 70 0.72 -13.06 6.37
N GLN A 71 -0.51 -13.43 6.74
CA GLN A 71 -0.93 -14.81 7.00
C GLN A 71 -1.48 -15.54 5.75
N LEU A 72 -1.69 -14.86 4.62
CA LEU A 72 -2.22 -15.47 3.39
C LEU A 72 -1.13 -16.06 2.48
N ALA A 73 0.15 -15.90 2.84
CA ALA A 73 1.27 -16.46 2.08
C ALA A 73 1.66 -17.90 2.50
N ASP A 74 0.91 -18.53 3.41
CA ASP A 74 1.26 -19.85 3.97
C ASP A 74 0.42 -21.02 3.40
N ASP A 75 -0.58 -20.78 2.53
CA ASP A 75 -1.59 -21.81 2.17
C ASP A 75 -1.42 -22.47 0.77
N ASP A 76 -0.31 -22.32 0.04
CA ASP A 76 -0.20 -23.02 -1.26
C ASP A 76 1.22 -23.42 -1.71
N LEU A 77 2.12 -23.75 -0.78
CA LEU A 77 3.44 -24.33 -1.12
C LEU A 77 3.68 -25.75 -0.58
N VAL A 78 2.62 -26.45 -0.19
CA VAL A 78 2.74 -27.84 0.30
C VAL A 78 1.95 -28.81 -0.56
N ASP A 79 2.72 -29.68 -1.22
CA ASP A 79 2.35 -30.98 -1.80
C ASP A 79 1.63 -30.95 -3.17
N ASN A 80 2.12 -31.59 -4.25
CA ASN A 80 2.47 -33.00 -4.30
C ASN A 80 3.38 -33.35 -5.50
N ASN A 81 4.57 -33.84 -5.14
CA ASN A 81 5.25 -35.06 -5.61
C ASN A 81 4.88 -35.73 -6.98
N ASP A 82 5.95 -36.02 -7.72
CA ASP A 82 6.19 -37.16 -8.63
C ASP A 82 5.24 -37.45 -9.81
N SER A 83 5.74 -37.21 -11.04
CA SER A 83 5.61 -38.13 -12.19
C SER A 83 6.46 -37.66 -13.38
N ALA A 84 7.78 -37.79 -13.27
CA ALA A 84 8.64 -37.84 -14.46
C ALA A 84 8.55 -39.25 -15.08
N LYS A 85 7.58 -39.46 -15.99
CA LYS A 85 7.57 -40.63 -16.87
C LYS A 85 8.12 -40.25 -18.25
N LEU A 86 9.41 -40.51 -18.43
CA LEU A 86 10.03 -40.67 -19.75
C LEU A 86 9.58 -42.02 -20.32
N GLN A 87 8.87 -42.01 -21.44
CA GLN A 87 8.75 -43.13 -22.38
C GLN A 87 9.02 -42.61 -23.78
#